data_AF-A0A7K0NYS2-F1
#
_entry.id   AF-A0A7K0NYS2-F1
#
_cell.length_a   1.000
_cell.length_b   1.000
_cell.length_c   1.000
_cell.angle_alpha   90.00
_cell.angle_beta   90.00
_cell.angle_gamma   90.00
#
_symmetry.space_group_name_H-M   'P 1'
#
loop_
_entity.id
_entity.type
_entity.pdbx_description
1 polymer ?
#
loop_
_entity_poly.entity_id
_entity_poly.type
_entity_poly.pdbx_seq_one_letter_code
_entity_poly.pdbx_strand_id
1 'polypeptide(L)'
;MGEDAEPITQERSFNSQTLEFTTTYPLTLAVVSRDYLDNASGLEYIGQSKQQIGDGGLIMQVREKASGRVVAVTSPQWRGLVVQRAPLNPDCAESSQPLVDCQSSAEAEPAGWTSPEFDDSAWPTATVYTPEQVQVKEGYEAISWDGSAQLIWGPDLKLDNTILWRFTVAS
;
A
#
# COMPACT_ATOMS: atom_id res chain seq x y z
N MET A 1 12.03 -12.40 -0.91
CA MET A 1 10.77 -11.73 -1.26
C MET A 1 9.65 -12.45 -0.57
N GLY A 2 8.72 -11.70 -0.01
CA GLY A 2 7.48 -12.20 0.56
C GLY A 2 6.32 -11.54 -0.17
N GLU A 3 5.24 -12.27 -0.38
CA GLU A 3 4.06 -11.80 -1.10
C GLU A 3 2.82 -12.18 -0.29
N ASP A 4 1.77 -11.36 -0.38
CA ASP A 4 0.46 -11.71 0.14
C ASP A 4 0.02 -13.07 -0.43
N ALA A 5 -0.47 -13.94 0.44
CA ALA A 5 -0.95 -15.26 0.05
C ALA A 5 -2.35 -15.20 -0.57
N GLU A 6 -3.10 -14.12 -0.28
CA GLU A 6 -4.40 -13.89 -0.90
C GLU A 6 -4.23 -13.11 -2.22
N PRO A 7 -4.87 -13.56 -3.32
CA PRO A 7 -4.85 -12.80 -4.56
C PRO A 7 -5.50 -11.42 -4.37
N ILE A 8 -4.90 -10.40 -4.97
CA ILE A 8 -5.49 -9.04 -5.06
C ILE A 8 -6.90 -9.05 -5.68
N THR A 9 -7.32 -10.13 -6.34
CA THR A 9 -8.66 -10.26 -6.93
C THR A 9 -9.73 -10.77 -5.95
N GLN A 10 -9.37 -11.16 -4.73
CA GLN A 10 -10.33 -11.62 -3.72
C GLN A 10 -10.86 -10.40 -2.94
N GLU A 11 -12.19 -10.20 -2.95
CA GLU A 11 -12.84 -9.15 -2.16
C GLU A 11 -12.61 -9.39 -0.65
N ARG A 12 -11.74 -8.57 -0.05
CA ARG A 12 -11.58 -8.43 1.40
C ARG A 12 -11.30 -6.97 1.74
N SER A 13 -12.08 -6.41 2.66
CA SER A 13 -12.02 -4.99 2.99
C SER A 13 -10.74 -4.55 3.72
N PHE A 14 -9.96 -5.47 4.32
CA PHE A 14 -8.61 -5.22 4.82
C PHE A 14 -7.92 -6.56 5.13
N ASN A 15 -6.92 -6.99 4.33
CA ASN A 15 -6.22 -8.26 4.55
C ASN A 15 -5.03 -8.09 5.52
N SER A 16 -4.55 -9.20 6.09
CA SER A 16 -3.36 -9.21 6.93
C SER A 16 -2.53 -10.47 6.70
N GLN A 17 -1.21 -10.33 6.73
CA GLN A 17 -0.29 -11.44 6.60
C GLN A 17 0.93 -11.25 7.50
N THR A 18 1.50 -12.35 7.99
CA THR A 18 2.79 -12.38 8.67
C THR A 18 3.75 -13.29 7.89
N LEU A 19 4.95 -12.79 7.65
CA LEU A 19 6.00 -13.48 6.91
C LEU A 19 7.28 -13.51 7.73
N GLU A 20 8.08 -14.56 7.57
CA GLU A 20 9.40 -14.67 8.18
C GLU A 20 10.49 -14.60 7.10
N PHE A 21 11.56 -13.87 7.40
CA PHE A 21 12.72 -13.76 6.51
C PHE A 21 14.01 -13.59 7.33
N THR A 22 15.13 -13.89 6.70
CA THR A 22 16.48 -13.71 7.27
C THR A 22 17.20 -12.60 6.54
N THR A 23 17.84 -11.70 7.29
CA THR A 23 18.61 -10.58 6.75
C THR A 23 19.68 -10.09 7.73
N THR A 24 20.49 -9.12 7.32
CA THR A 24 21.50 -8.44 8.15
C THR A 24 21.30 -6.93 8.06
N TYR A 25 21.73 -6.20 9.09
CA TYR A 25 21.75 -4.73 9.06
C TYR A 25 22.92 -4.17 8.24
N PRO A 26 22.80 -2.94 7.68
CA PRO A 26 21.55 -2.19 7.55
C PRO A 26 20.57 -2.90 6.62
N LEU A 27 19.28 -2.85 6.96
CA LEU A 27 18.22 -3.52 6.22
C LEU A 27 17.43 -2.50 5.41
N THR A 28 17.33 -2.71 4.10
CA THR A 28 16.37 -1.98 3.26
C THR A 28 15.09 -2.78 3.11
N LEU A 29 13.97 -2.19 3.52
CA LEU A 29 12.63 -2.70 3.29
C LEU A 29 12.09 -2.04 2.02
N ALA A 30 11.71 -2.87 1.04
CA ALA A 30 11.08 -2.44 -0.19
C ALA A 30 9.74 -3.16 -0.32
N VAL A 31 8.65 -2.41 -0.39
CA VAL A 31 7.28 -2.94 -0.35
C VAL A 31 6.46 -2.37 -1.50
N VAL A 32 5.71 -3.22 -2.19
CA VAL A 32 4.67 -2.77 -3.12
C VAL A 32 3.33 -2.93 -2.43
N SER A 33 2.59 -1.83 -2.26
CA SER A 33 1.21 -1.89 -1.79
C SER A 33 0.26 -1.59 -2.94
N ARG A 34 -0.84 -2.35 -3.01
CA ARG A 34 -1.87 -2.18 -4.03
C ARG A 34 -3.23 -2.05 -3.36
N ASP A 35 -3.99 -1.04 -3.75
CA ASP A 35 -5.42 -1.00 -3.48
C ASP A 35 -6.14 -2.00 -4.38
N TYR A 36 -7.31 -2.47 -3.93
CA TYR A 36 -8.16 -3.33 -4.73
C TYR A 36 -8.77 -2.54 -5.89
N LEU A 37 -8.74 -3.14 -7.08
CA LEU A 37 -9.36 -2.59 -8.27
C LEU A 37 -9.86 -3.73 -9.16
N ASP A 38 -11.10 -3.63 -9.64
CA ASP A 38 -11.64 -4.63 -10.57
C ASP A 38 -10.87 -4.60 -11.89
N ASN A 39 -10.45 -3.41 -12.32
CA ASN A 39 -9.63 -3.17 -13.51
C ASN A 39 -8.99 -1.77 -13.52
N ALA A 40 -8.35 -1.41 -14.63
CA ALA A 40 -7.61 -0.16 -14.81
C ALA A 40 -8.44 1.14 -14.71
N SER A 41 -9.77 1.07 -14.54
CA SER A 41 -10.61 2.22 -14.21
C SER A 41 -10.37 2.75 -12.78
N GLY A 42 -9.83 1.92 -11.89
CA GLY A 42 -9.66 2.25 -10.46
C GLY A 42 -10.96 2.10 -9.65
N LEU A 43 -11.99 1.47 -10.22
CA LEU A 43 -13.23 1.20 -9.50
C LEU A 43 -13.27 -0.23 -8.95
N GLU A 44 -14.01 -0.38 -7.87
CA GLU A 44 -14.41 -1.66 -7.28
C GLU A 44 -15.85 -2.00 -7.67
N TYR A 45 -16.18 -3.28 -7.76
CA TYR A 45 -17.56 -3.78 -7.89
C TYR A 45 -18.29 -3.29 -9.14
N ILE A 46 -17.59 -3.24 -10.28
CA ILE A 46 -18.10 -2.66 -11.51
C ILE A 46 -19.38 -3.37 -11.97
N GLY A 47 -20.41 -2.57 -12.28
CA GLY A 47 -21.73 -3.07 -12.69
C GLY A 47 -22.64 -3.53 -11.54
N GLN A 48 -22.21 -3.44 -10.28
CA GLN A 48 -23.05 -3.70 -9.10
C GLN A 48 -23.62 -2.40 -8.54
N SER A 49 -24.61 -2.49 -7.64
CA SER A 49 -25.19 -1.31 -6.97
C SER A 49 -24.23 -0.60 -6.00
N LYS A 50 -23.08 -1.21 -5.73
CA LYS A 50 -22.03 -0.72 -4.82
C LYS A 50 -20.76 -0.28 -5.56
N GLN A 51 -20.83 -0.04 -6.88
CA GLN A 51 -19.70 0.46 -7.65
C GLN A 51 -19.17 1.76 -7.02
N GLN A 52 -17.87 1.82 -6.74
CA GLN A 52 -17.26 2.93 -6.02
C GLN A 52 -15.76 3.02 -6.29
N ILE A 53 -15.15 4.11 -5.85
CA ILE A 53 -13.70 4.23 -5.68
C ILE A 53 -13.36 3.71 -4.27
N GLY A 54 -12.41 2.78 -4.19
CA GLY A 54 -11.92 2.21 -2.94
C GLY A 54 -11.11 3.20 -2.09
N ASP A 55 -10.68 2.73 -0.93
CA ASP A 55 -9.72 3.42 -0.06
C ASP A 55 -8.52 2.47 0.14
N GLY A 56 -7.32 2.95 -0.16
CA GLY A 56 -6.09 2.21 0.10
C GLY A 56 -5.65 2.26 1.57
N GLY A 57 -4.48 1.70 1.85
CA GLY A 57 -3.86 1.79 3.17
C GLY A 57 -2.80 0.72 3.40
N LEU A 58 -1.73 1.09 4.12
CA LEU A 58 -0.69 0.16 4.54
C LEU A 58 -0.33 0.41 6.00
N ILE A 59 -0.30 -0.67 6.78
CA ILE A 59 0.39 -0.70 8.08
C ILE A 59 1.28 -1.94 8.13
N MET A 60 2.50 -1.76 8.62
CA MET A 60 3.46 -2.86 8.75
C MET A 60 4.33 -2.66 10.00
N GLN A 61 4.72 -3.78 10.60
CA GLN A 61 5.78 -3.82 11.60
C GLN A 61 6.75 -4.97 11.32
N VAL A 62 8.03 -4.76 11.60
CA VAL A 62 9.07 -5.78 11.50
C VAL A 62 9.63 -6.01 12.89
N ARG A 63 9.70 -7.28 13.30
CA ARG A 63 10.19 -7.70 14.61
C ARG A 63 11.28 -8.76 14.45
N GLU A 64 12.34 -8.62 15.22
CA GLU A 64 13.33 -9.68 15.37
C GLU A 64 12.70 -10.88 16.07
N LYS A 65 12.69 -12.05 15.42
CA LYS A 65 12.10 -13.26 15.97
C LYS A 65 12.75 -13.71 17.29
N ALA A 66 14.07 -13.57 17.40
CA ALA A 66 14.81 -14.03 18.57
C ALA A 66 14.67 -13.10 19.79
N SER A 67 14.75 -11.79 19.59
CA SER A 67 14.73 -10.80 20.69
C SER A 67 13.33 -10.26 20.97
N GLY A 68 12.40 -10.40 20.03
CA GLY A 68 11.09 -9.76 20.08
C GLY A 68 11.15 -8.24 19.87
N ARG A 69 12.30 -7.65 19.53
CA ARG A 69 12.46 -6.22 19.32
C ARG A 69 11.77 -5.78 18.03
N VAL A 70 10.95 -4.73 18.08
CA VAL A 70 10.42 -4.07 16.88
C VAL A 70 11.53 -3.20 16.29
N VAL A 71 11.81 -3.38 15.00
CA VAL A 71 12.97 -2.76 14.32
C VAL A 71 12.55 -1.83 13.20
N ALA A 72 11.33 -1.97 12.71
CA ALA A 72 10.70 -1.01 11.81
C ALA A 72 9.19 -1.04 12.00
N VAL A 73 8.57 0.11 11.81
CA VAL A 73 7.12 0.28 11.67
C VAL A 73 6.85 1.23 10.52
N THR A 74 5.67 1.16 9.91
CA THR A 74 5.20 2.20 8.99
C THR A 74 5.02 3.53 9.73
N SER A 75 5.53 4.60 9.13
CA SER A 75 5.54 5.96 9.70
C SER A 75 5.73 6.99 8.57
N PRO A 76 5.59 8.30 8.83
CA PRO A 76 5.88 9.36 7.85
C PRO A 76 7.31 9.34 7.31
N GLN A 77 8.24 8.60 7.92
CA GLN A 77 9.63 8.54 7.46
C GLN A 77 9.82 7.63 6.24
N TRP A 78 8.84 6.79 5.94
CA TRP A 78 8.83 5.98 4.72
C TRP A 78 8.74 6.87 3.49
N ARG A 79 9.49 6.52 2.45
CA ARG A 79 9.42 7.19 1.15
C ARG A 79 8.60 6.37 0.18
N GLY A 80 7.73 7.03 -0.57
CA GLY A 80 6.75 6.38 -1.44
C GLY A 80 6.74 6.96 -2.85
N LEU A 81 6.72 6.11 -3.87
CA LEU A 81 6.45 6.48 -5.26
C LEU A 81 5.12 5.88 -5.70
N VAL A 82 4.15 6.74 -6.01
CA VAL A 82 2.89 6.32 -6.63
C VAL A 82 3.14 5.99 -8.09
N VAL A 83 2.95 4.74 -8.47
CA VAL A 83 3.15 4.25 -9.85
C VAL A 83 1.86 3.90 -10.55
N GLN A 84 0.72 3.92 -9.85
CA GLN A 84 -0.59 3.80 -10.48
C GLN A 84 -1.56 4.77 -9.81
N ARG A 85 -2.29 5.53 -10.63
CA ARG A 85 -3.42 6.36 -10.20
C ARG A 85 -4.65 6.12 -11.07
N ALA A 86 -5.81 5.94 -10.44
CA ALA A 86 -7.08 5.81 -11.11
C ALA A 86 -8.25 5.95 -10.11
N PRO A 87 -9.39 6.51 -10.52
CA PRO A 87 -9.59 7.30 -11.74
C PRO A 87 -8.94 8.71 -11.62
N LEU A 88 -8.47 9.28 -12.73
CA LEU A 88 -8.00 10.68 -12.79
C LEU A 88 -9.15 11.69 -12.92
N ASN A 89 -10.35 11.20 -13.22
CA ASN A 89 -11.61 11.93 -13.32
C ASN A 89 -12.66 11.28 -12.41
N PRO A 90 -12.64 11.52 -11.08
CA PRO A 90 -13.44 10.77 -10.11
C PRO A 90 -14.95 10.71 -10.38
N ASP A 91 -15.51 11.72 -11.06
CA ASP A 91 -16.92 11.73 -11.47
C ASP A 91 -17.30 10.55 -12.41
N CYS A 92 -16.32 9.86 -13.00
CA CYS A 92 -16.54 8.66 -13.81
C CYS A 92 -16.99 7.44 -12.97
N ALA A 93 -16.95 7.52 -11.64
CA ALA A 93 -17.36 6.43 -10.75
C ALA A 93 -18.82 5.99 -10.96
N GLU A 94 -19.67 6.88 -11.48
CA GLU A 94 -21.08 6.60 -11.81
C GLU A 94 -21.28 6.05 -13.24
N SER A 95 -20.19 5.86 -14.00
CA SER A 95 -20.27 5.40 -15.38
C SER A 95 -20.76 3.95 -15.47
N SER A 96 -21.60 3.67 -16.47
CA SER A 96 -21.97 2.31 -16.88
C SER A 96 -20.90 1.62 -17.74
N GLN A 97 -19.86 2.35 -18.18
CA GLN A 97 -18.74 1.86 -18.99
C GLN A 97 -17.39 2.39 -18.45
N PRO A 98 -17.06 2.14 -17.16
CA PRO A 98 -15.95 2.82 -16.49
C PRO A 98 -14.58 2.49 -17.09
N LEU A 99 -14.40 1.33 -17.72
CA LEU A 99 -13.14 1.00 -18.41
C LEU A 99 -12.85 1.92 -19.61
N VAL A 100 -13.88 2.53 -20.19
CA VAL A 100 -13.76 3.49 -21.30
C VAL A 100 -13.72 4.92 -20.78
N ASP A 101 -14.56 5.24 -19.80
CA ASP A 101 -14.80 6.61 -19.35
C ASP A 101 -13.83 7.08 -18.26
N CYS A 102 -13.34 6.17 -17.43
CA CYS A 102 -12.36 6.50 -16.39
C CYS A 102 -10.95 6.53 -16.97
N GLN A 103 -10.23 7.60 -16.62
CA GLN A 103 -8.85 7.81 -16.98
C GLN A 103 -7.94 7.24 -15.90
N SER A 104 -6.80 6.69 -16.29
CA SER A 104 -5.79 6.21 -15.35
C SER A 104 -4.39 6.58 -15.82
N SER A 105 -3.47 6.62 -14.85
CA SER A 105 -2.03 6.73 -15.07
C SER A 105 -1.35 5.52 -14.49
N ALA A 106 -0.39 4.95 -15.21
CA ALA A 106 0.48 3.90 -14.72
C ALA A 106 1.90 4.14 -15.22
N GLU A 107 2.86 4.03 -14.31
CA GLU A 107 4.29 4.13 -14.57
C GLU A 107 4.96 2.77 -14.29
N ALA A 108 6.03 2.47 -15.02
CA ALA A 108 6.81 1.27 -14.72
C ALA A 108 7.61 1.47 -13.43
N GLU A 109 7.77 0.38 -12.66
CA GLU A 109 8.65 0.41 -11.48
C GLU A 109 10.09 0.78 -11.89
N PRO A 110 10.76 1.71 -11.17
CA PRO A 110 12.13 2.09 -11.51
C PRO A 110 13.09 0.89 -11.43
N ALA A 111 13.97 0.74 -12.41
CA ALA A 111 14.91 -0.38 -12.43
C ALA A 111 15.79 -0.39 -11.17
N GLY A 112 15.83 -1.53 -10.47
CA GLY A 112 16.66 -1.69 -9.28
C GLY A 112 16.14 -0.99 -8.02
N TRP A 113 14.89 -0.50 -8.01
CA TRP A 113 14.30 0.22 -6.88
C TRP A 113 14.27 -0.56 -5.56
N THR A 114 14.43 -1.88 -5.57
CA THR A 114 14.51 -2.71 -4.36
C THR A 114 15.93 -2.86 -3.81
N SER A 115 16.95 -2.40 -4.55
CA SER A 115 18.36 -2.46 -4.13
C SER A 115 18.61 -1.56 -2.92
N PRO A 116 19.46 -1.96 -1.95
CA PRO A 116 19.92 -1.08 -0.88
C PRO A 116 20.61 0.20 -1.39
N GLU A 117 21.23 0.14 -2.57
CA GLU A 117 21.99 1.25 -3.18
C GLU A 117 21.10 2.22 -3.99
N PHE A 118 19.79 1.96 -4.09
CA PHE A 118 18.88 2.83 -4.84
C PHE A 118 18.66 4.17 -4.12
N ASP A 119 18.85 5.27 -4.85
CA ASP A 119 18.58 6.63 -4.36
C ASP A 119 17.09 6.97 -4.47
N ASP A 120 16.39 6.92 -3.35
CA ASP A 120 14.98 7.29 -3.22
C ASP A 120 14.80 8.73 -2.69
N SER A 121 15.85 9.55 -2.65
CA SER A 121 15.79 10.89 -2.06
C SER A 121 14.77 11.82 -2.73
N ALA A 122 14.42 11.55 -3.99
CA ALA A 122 13.38 12.26 -4.74
C ALA A 122 11.95 11.78 -4.43
N TRP A 123 11.77 10.61 -3.81
CA TRP A 123 10.44 10.09 -3.47
C TRP A 123 9.89 10.84 -2.26
N PRO A 124 8.62 11.32 -2.31
CA PRO A 124 8.01 12.00 -1.19
C PRO A 124 7.87 11.07 0.02
N THR A 125 7.80 11.66 1.20
CA THR A 125 7.47 10.93 2.43
C THR A 125 6.00 10.51 2.45
N ALA A 126 5.70 9.44 3.19
CA ALA A 126 4.36 8.91 3.31
C ALA A 126 3.38 9.87 4.01
N THR A 127 2.11 9.82 3.61
CA THR A 127 1.02 10.51 4.31
C THR A 127 0.43 9.59 5.36
N VAL A 128 0.19 10.09 6.57
CA VAL A 128 -0.44 9.32 7.64
C VAL A 128 -1.95 9.55 7.62
N TYR A 129 -2.69 8.44 7.74
CA TYR A 129 -4.13 8.42 7.84
C TYR A 129 -4.59 7.78 9.15
N THR A 130 -5.79 8.10 9.61
CA THR A 130 -6.39 7.46 10.77
C THR A 130 -7.04 6.12 10.40
N PRO A 131 -7.27 5.21 11.37
CA PRO A 131 -8.04 3.99 11.15
C PRO A 131 -9.42 4.24 10.54
N GLU A 132 -10.07 5.35 10.89
CA GLU A 132 -11.38 5.73 10.37
C GLU A 132 -11.32 6.19 8.91
N GLN A 133 -10.26 6.91 8.52
CA GLN A 133 -10.06 7.33 7.12
C GLN A 133 -9.81 6.13 6.21
N VAL A 134 -8.97 5.18 6.66
CA VAL A 134 -8.70 3.92 5.95
C VAL A 134 -9.85 2.93 6.07
N GLN A 135 -10.78 3.18 6.97
CA GLN A 135 -11.90 2.29 7.28
C GLN A 135 -11.45 0.86 7.61
N VAL A 136 -10.40 0.70 8.42
CA VAL A 136 -9.82 -0.61 8.74
C VAL A 136 -10.85 -1.64 9.23
N LYS A 137 -10.55 -2.93 9.00
CA LYS A 137 -11.41 -4.08 9.30
C LYS A 137 -10.61 -5.22 9.93
N GLU A 138 -11.20 -6.41 10.00
CA GLU A 138 -10.73 -7.61 10.70
C GLU A 138 -9.23 -7.90 10.57
N GLY A 139 -8.61 -7.72 9.38
CA GLY A 139 -7.17 -7.94 9.21
C GLY A 139 -6.29 -7.01 10.03
N TYR A 140 -6.69 -5.74 10.18
CA TYR A 140 -6.00 -4.79 11.04
C TYR A 140 -6.10 -5.18 12.52
N GLU A 141 -7.28 -5.63 12.95
CA GLU A 141 -7.59 -6.00 14.33
C GLU A 141 -6.93 -7.32 14.76
N ALA A 142 -6.57 -8.17 13.80
CA ALA A 142 -5.92 -9.46 14.05
C ALA A 142 -4.45 -9.32 14.51
N ILE A 143 -3.84 -8.15 14.37
CA ILE A 143 -2.42 -7.91 14.69
C ILE A 143 -2.31 -6.95 15.89
N SER A 144 -1.52 -7.35 16.88
CA SER A 144 -1.08 -6.43 17.94
C SER A 144 0.04 -5.54 17.43
N TRP A 145 -0.35 -4.36 16.94
CA TRP A 145 0.58 -3.35 16.44
C TRP A 145 1.39 -2.71 17.57
N ASP A 146 2.65 -2.39 17.28
CA ASP A 146 3.43 -1.46 18.09
C ASP A 146 2.70 -0.10 18.12
N GLY A 147 2.66 0.55 19.29
CA GLY A 147 1.95 1.82 19.45
C GLY A 147 2.51 2.98 18.62
N SER A 148 3.71 2.82 18.05
CA SER A 148 4.31 3.77 17.10
C SER A 148 4.01 3.48 15.64
N ALA A 149 3.37 2.34 15.31
CA ALA A 149 2.99 2.01 13.94
C ALA A 149 1.84 2.91 13.48
N GLN A 150 1.96 3.45 12.27
CA GLN A 150 0.97 4.34 11.69
C GLN A 150 0.49 3.78 10.35
N LEU A 151 -0.79 3.97 10.05
CA LEU A 151 -1.33 3.74 8.72
C LEU A 151 -0.78 4.80 7.78
N ILE A 152 -0.15 4.34 6.70
CA ILE A 152 0.43 5.19 5.68
C ILE A 152 -0.18 4.90 4.32
N TRP A 153 -0.23 5.94 3.49
CA TRP A 153 -0.53 5.82 2.06
C TRP A 153 0.10 6.98 1.28
N GLY A 154 -0.18 7.02 -0.02
CA GLY A 154 0.14 8.14 -0.90
C GLY A 154 -0.63 9.42 -0.52
N PRO A 155 -0.37 10.53 -1.22
CA PRO A 155 -1.08 11.79 -1.00
C PRO A 155 -2.59 11.70 -1.20
N ASP A 156 -3.10 10.71 -1.94
CA ASP A 156 -4.54 10.49 -2.14
C ASP A 156 -4.92 9.06 -1.76
N LEU A 157 -5.72 8.92 -0.69
CA LEU A 157 -6.15 7.62 -0.18
C LEU A 157 -6.99 6.82 -1.19
N LYS A 158 -7.67 7.50 -2.10
CA LYS A 158 -8.64 6.91 -3.03
C LYS A 158 -8.09 6.72 -4.42
N LEU A 159 -7.25 7.66 -4.87
CA LEU A 159 -6.83 7.70 -6.27
C LEU A 159 -5.45 7.10 -6.50
N ASP A 160 -4.63 6.94 -5.45
CA ASP A 160 -3.33 6.29 -5.55
C ASP A 160 -3.50 4.78 -5.33
N ASN A 161 -3.51 3.95 -6.37
CA ASN A 161 -3.80 2.52 -6.19
C ASN A 161 -2.56 1.63 -6.14
N THR A 162 -1.38 2.09 -6.55
CA THR A 162 -0.14 1.29 -6.39
C THR A 162 1.02 2.18 -6.00
N ILE A 163 1.67 1.81 -4.90
CA ILE A 163 2.75 2.60 -4.31
C ILE A 163 3.94 1.69 -4.01
N LEU A 164 5.12 2.15 -4.40
CA LEU A 164 6.40 1.55 -4.05
C LEU A 164 6.94 2.27 -2.81
N TRP A 165 7.24 1.51 -1.76
CA TRP A 165 7.67 2.03 -0.47
C TRP A 165 9.09 1.61 -0.15
N ARG A 166 9.88 2.52 0.40
CA ARG A 166 11.23 2.25 0.89
C ARG A 166 11.47 2.80 2.29
N PHE A 167 12.20 2.02 3.08
CA PHE A 167 12.71 2.43 4.39
C PHE A 167 13.97 1.64 4.75
N THR A 168 14.96 2.33 5.30
CA THR A 168 16.21 1.71 5.74
C THR A 168 16.29 1.69 7.26
N VAL A 169 16.45 0.49 7.82
CA VAL A 169 16.75 0.28 9.23
C VAL A 169 18.26 0.29 9.42
N ALA A 170 18.76 1.26 10.18
CA ALA A 170 20.17 1.37 10.53
C ALA A 170 20.63 0.18 11.40
N SER A 171 21.95 -0.06 11.42
CA SER A 171 22.62 -1.06 12.27
C SER A 171 22.52 -0.76 13.76
#